data_AF-A0A935U0M1-F1
#
_entry.id   AF-A0A935U0M1-F1
#
_cell.length_a   1.000
_cell.length_b   1.000
_cell.length_c   1.000
_cell.angle_alpha   90.00
_cell.angle_beta   90.00
_cell.angle_gamma   90.00
#
_symmetry.space_group_name_H-M   'P 1'
#
loop_
_entity.id
_entity.type
_entity.pdbx_description
1 polymer ?
#
loop_
_entity_poly.entity_id
_entity_poly.type
_entity_poly.pdbx_seq_one_letter_code
_entity_poly.pdbx_strand_id
1 'polypeptide(L)'
;MGKVVRTATADQVKADSCRPQLHYVVPPGHVFGMGDDRWNSNDSRKWGAIPVNNLKGKAVFIWLSLSNEPGTSDFTSKVRWSRMGNFVH
;
A
#
# COMPACT_ATOMS: atom_id res chain seq x y z
N MET A 1 -5.46 -25.09 43.10
CA MET A 1 -4.76 -25.95 42.13
C MET A 1 -5.63 -26.05 40.88
N GLY A 2 -5.15 -25.61 39.72
CA GLY A 2 -5.89 -25.68 38.45
C GLY A 2 -6.18 -24.32 37.81
N LYS A 3 -5.26 -23.85 36.94
CA LYS A 3 -5.43 -22.67 36.08
C LYS A 3 -6.57 -22.91 35.08
N VAL A 4 -7.51 -21.98 34.98
CA VAL A 4 -8.45 -21.92 33.85
C VAL A 4 -7.69 -21.35 32.66
N VAL A 5 -7.40 -22.19 31.66
CA VAL A 5 -6.88 -21.76 30.36
C VAL A 5 -8.05 -21.18 29.57
N ARG A 6 -8.00 -19.88 29.27
CA ARG A 6 -8.97 -19.23 28.38
C ARG A 6 -8.44 -19.29 26.96
N THR A 7 -9.00 -20.19 26.16
CA THR A 7 -8.87 -20.19 24.70
C THR A 7 -9.57 -18.93 24.19
N ALA A 8 -8.80 -17.92 23.78
CA ALA A 8 -9.36 -16.77 23.09
C ALA A 8 -9.75 -17.20 21.67
N THR A 9 -11.04 -17.27 21.40
CA THR A 9 -11.58 -17.30 20.05
C THR A 9 -11.18 -16.00 19.34
N ALA A 10 -10.88 -16.10 18.04
CA ALA A 10 -10.22 -15.07 17.23
C ALA A 10 -10.99 -13.73 17.08
N ASP A 11 -12.17 -13.58 17.69
CA ASP A 11 -13.11 -12.53 17.33
C ASP A 11 -13.10 -11.27 18.19
N GLN A 12 -12.38 -11.18 19.32
CA GLN A 12 -12.57 -10.01 20.21
C GLN A 12 -11.28 -9.48 20.86
N VAL A 13 -10.21 -9.28 20.08
CA VAL A 13 -9.15 -8.32 20.49
C VAL A 13 -9.65 -6.92 20.13
N LYS A 14 -10.36 -6.30 21.08
CA LYS A 14 -10.72 -4.89 21.00
C LYS A 14 -9.44 -4.08 21.08
N ALA A 15 -9.10 -3.38 20.00
CA ALA A 15 -7.86 -2.62 19.92
C ALA A 15 -7.78 -1.55 21.01
N ASP A 16 -6.77 -1.69 21.84
CA ASP A 16 -6.27 -0.66 22.73
C ASP A 16 -5.57 0.42 21.90
N SER A 17 -5.84 1.68 22.23
CA SER A 17 -5.41 2.88 21.47
C SER A 17 -3.89 3.01 21.29
N CYS A 18 -3.10 2.21 22.00
CA CYS A 18 -1.63 2.19 21.96
C CYS A 18 -1.05 1.05 21.12
N ARG A 19 -1.88 0.16 20.57
CA ARG A 19 -1.44 -0.86 19.62
C ARG A 19 -1.99 -0.53 18.24
N PRO A 20 -1.14 -0.34 17.22
CA PRO A 20 -1.64 -0.31 15.85
C PRO A 20 -2.40 -1.63 15.62
N GLN A 21 -3.58 -1.53 15.02
CA GLN A 21 -4.38 -2.68 14.59
C GLN A 21 -3.51 -3.55 13.68
N LEU A 22 -2.81 -4.53 14.25
CA LEU A 22 -1.90 -5.40 13.51
C LEU A 22 -2.67 -6.34 12.59
N HIS A 23 -3.96 -6.51 12.86
CA HIS A 23 -4.86 -7.40 12.16
C HIS A 23 -6.02 -6.60 11.57
N TYR A 24 -6.13 -6.64 10.25
CA TYR A 24 -7.26 -6.12 9.49
C TYR A 24 -7.79 -7.24 8.60
N VAL A 25 -9.07 -7.57 8.74
CA VAL A 25 -9.74 -8.57 7.91
C VAL A 25 -10.39 -7.86 6.73
N VAL A 26 -10.00 -8.24 5.51
CA VAL A 26 -10.53 -7.66 4.28
C VAL A 26 -11.93 -8.23 4.01
N PRO A 27 -12.96 -7.39 3.84
CA PRO A 27 -14.30 -7.87 3.50
C PRO A 27 -14.32 -8.57 2.12
N PRO A 28 -15.25 -9.50 1.90
CA PRO A 28 -15.46 -10.09 0.57
C PRO A 28 -15.66 -9.02 -0.50
N GLY A 29 -15.11 -9.24 -1.70
CA GLY A 29 -15.22 -8.29 -2.81
C GLY A 29 -14.42 -7.00 -2.66
N HIS A 30 -13.50 -6.93 -1.69
CA HIS A 30 -12.60 -5.81 -1.48
C HIS A 30 -11.13 -6.23 -1.60
N VAL A 31 -10.25 -5.25 -1.82
CA VAL A 31 -8.79 -5.41 -1.80
C VAL A 31 -8.17 -4.45 -0.80
N PHE A 32 -7.08 -4.88 -0.16
CA PHE A 32 -6.29 -4.03 0.71
C PHE A 32 -5.06 -3.53 -0.06
N GLY A 33 -5.03 -2.23 -0.35
CA GLY A 33 -3.94 -1.58 -1.06
C GLY A 33 -2.95 -0.95 -0.08
N MET A 34 -1.66 -1.18 -0.28
CA MET A 34 -0.60 -0.51 0.47
C MET A 34 0.40 0.10 -0.51
N GLY A 35 0.83 1.33 -0.23
CA GLY A 35 1.91 1.96 -0.99
C GLY A 35 3.27 1.41 -0.61
N ASP A 36 4.23 1.52 -1.52
CA ASP A 36 5.61 1.08 -1.27
C ASP A 36 6.32 2.00 -0.26
N ASP A 37 6.08 3.32 -0.34
CA ASP A 37 6.55 4.28 0.66
C ASP A 37 5.63 4.23 1.89
N ARG A 38 6.00 3.40 2.86
CA ARG A 38 5.19 3.07 4.03
C ARG A 38 4.92 4.27 4.93
N TRP A 39 5.80 5.26 4.95
CA TRP A 39 5.63 6.43 5.82
C TRP A 39 4.84 7.55 5.14
N ASN A 40 4.93 7.65 3.81
CA ASN A 40 4.33 8.74 3.05
C ASN A 40 3.11 8.34 2.21
N SER A 41 2.59 7.14 2.40
CA SER A 41 1.39 6.68 1.71
C SER A 41 0.12 6.93 2.54
N ASN A 42 -0.91 7.49 1.89
CA ASN A 42 -2.28 7.50 2.40
C ASN A 42 -3.06 6.35 1.75
N ASP A 43 -2.95 5.16 2.34
CA ASP A 43 -3.50 3.91 1.78
C ASP A 43 -4.50 3.23 2.74
N SER A 44 -4.86 1.97 2.46
CA SER A 44 -5.91 1.24 3.19
C SER A 44 -5.67 1.16 4.71
N ARG A 45 -4.45 1.41 5.19
CA ARG A 45 -4.18 1.57 6.64
C ARG A 45 -4.90 2.75 7.28
N LYS A 46 -5.21 3.80 6.52
CA LYS A 46 -5.88 5.02 6.98
C LYS A 46 -7.37 5.06 6.64
N TRP A 47 -7.76 4.60 5.44
CA TRP A 47 -9.13 4.74 4.93
C TRP A 47 -9.86 3.41 4.64
N GLY A 48 -9.24 2.25 4.87
CA GLY A 48 -9.86 0.94 4.74
C GLY A 48 -9.73 0.27 3.36
N ALA A 49 -10.38 -0.88 3.19
CA ALA A 49 -10.30 -1.67 1.96
C ALA A 49 -11.08 -1.05 0.78
N ILE A 50 -10.63 -1.34 -0.44
CA ILE A 50 -11.17 -0.81 -1.70
C ILE A 50 -12.13 -1.84 -2.31
N PRO A 51 -13.36 -1.47 -2.71
CA PRO A 51 -14.22 -2.36 -3.49
C PRO A 51 -13.56 -2.73 -4.83
N VAL A 52 -13.59 -4.01 -5.22
CA VAL A 52 -12.97 -4.49 -6.48
C VAL A 52 -13.50 -3.74 -7.71
N ASN A 53 -14.77 -3.30 -7.67
CA ASN A 53 -15.38 -2.51 -8.76
C ASN A 53 -14.69 -1.17 -9.05
N ASN A 54 -13.91 -0.65 -8.10
CA ASN A 54 -13.17 0.60 -8.28
C ASN A 54 -11.79 0.38 -8.91
N LEU A 55 -11.37 -0.88 -9.12
CA LEU A 55 -10.10 -1.21 -9.74
C LEU A 55 -10.19 -1.07 -11.26
N LYS A 56 -9.34 -0.21 -11.83
CA LYS A 56 -9.30 0.03 -13.28
C LYS A 56 -8.35 -0.89 -14.03
N GLY A 57 -7.26 -1.34 -13.40
CA GLY A 57 -6.26 -2.20 -14.04
C GLY A 57 -4.93 -2.27 -13.28
N LYS A 58 -3.97 -3.01 -13.84
CA LYS A 58 -2.59 -3.15 -13.32
C LYS A 58 -1.66 -2.17 -14.04
N ALA A 59 -0.81 -1.48 -13.30
CA ALA A 59 0.31 -0.72 -13.89
C ALA A 59 1.35 -1.71 -14.43
N VAL A 60 1.67 -1.62 -15.72
CA VAL A 60 2.47 -2.64 -16.43
C VAL A 60 3.90 -2.19 -16.74
N PHE A 61 4.13 -0.95 -17.17
CA PHE A 61 5.45 -0.44 -17.50
C PHE A 61 5.52 1.09 -17.36
N ILE A 62 6.74 1.62 -17.26
CA ILE A 62 7.00 3.06 -17.19
C ILE A 62 7.19 3.60 -18.61
N TRP A 63 6.18 4.32 -19.13
CA TRP A 63 6.26 5.00 -20.42
C TRP A 63 7.21 6.21 -20.40
N LEU A 64 7.13 7.04 -19.35
CA LEU A 64 7.90 8.28 -19.23
C LEU A 64 8.32 8.52 -17.79
N SER A 65 9.57 8.97 -17.60
CA SER A 65 10.10 9.38 -16.29
C SER A 65 10.95 10.64 -16.43
N LEU A 66 10.57 11.71 -15.73
CA LEU A 66 11.23 13.01 -15.75
C LEU A 66 11.86 13.32 -14.39
N SER A 67 13.07 13.88 -14.41
CA SER A 67 13.81 14.38 -13.25
C SER A 67 13.51 15.85 -13.02
N ASN A 68 13.42 16.24 -11.75
CA ASN A 68 13.31 17.65 -11.32
C ASN A 68 14.63 18.14 -10.70
N GLU A 69 15.75 17.52 -11.06
CA GLU A 69 17.07 17.86 -10.51
C GLU A 69 17.55 19.23 -11.02
N PRO A 70 18.11 20.08 -10.14
CA PRO A 70 18.73 21.34 -10.54
C PRO A 70 19.83 21.10 -11.59
N GLY A 71 19.85 21.91 -12.66
CA GLY A 71 20.84 21.78 -13.75
C GLY A 71 20.34 21.03 -14.99
N THR A 72 19.11 20.48 -14.97
CA THR A 72 18.46 19.93 -16.17
C THR A 72 17.67 21.02 -16.90
N SER A 73 18.31 21.70 -17.87
CA SER A 73 17.70 22.80 -18.65
C SER A 73 16.72 22.30 -19.72
N ASP A 74 17.01 21.16 -20.34
CA ASP A 74 16.35 20.70 -21.55
C ASP A 74 15.63 19.36 -21.37
N PHE A 75 14.67 19.06 -22.25
CA PHE A 75 13.83 17.87 -22.13
C PHE A 75 14.65 16.57 -22.07
N THR A 76 15.70 16.44 -22.88
CA THR A 76 16.54 15.23 -22.96
C THR A 76 17.35 14.99 -21.68
N SER A 77 17.77 16.04 -20.98
CA SER A 77 18.50 15.92 -19.70
C SER A 77 17.56 15.66 -18.52
N LYS A 78 16.28 16.00 -18.63
CA LYS A 78 15.25 15.64 -17.65
C LYS A 78 14.83 14.18 -17.76
N VAL A 79 14.87 13.58 -18.94
CA VAL A 79 14.38 12.21 -19.13
C VAL A 79 15.31 11.20 -18.45
N ARG A 80 14.74 10.38 -17.55
CA ARG A 80 15.43 9.27 -16.87
C ARG A 80 15.34 8.01 -17.73
N TRP A 81 16.19 7.95 -18.75
CA TRP A 81 16.21 6.87 -19.74
C TRP A 81 16.31 5.47 -19.12
N SER A 82 17.04 5.31 -18.02
CA SER A 82 17.19 4.04 -17.31
C SER A 82 15.90 3.47 -16.71
N ARG A 83 14.85 4.29 -16.57
CA ARG A 83 13.54 3.86 -16.03
C ARG A 83 12.52 3.58 -17.12
N MET A 84 12.69 4.15 -18.31
CA MET A 84 11.73 3.99 -19.40
C MET A 84 11.73 2.55 -19.91
N GLY A 85 10.54 2.01 -20.16
CA GLY A 85 10.37 0.63 -20.66
C GLY A 85 10.51 -0.45 -19.58
N ASN A 86 10.91 -0.11 -18.36
CA ASN A 86 10.94 -1.08 -17.27
C ASN A 86 9.51 -1.47 -16.87
N PHE A 87 9.30 -2.78 -16.74
CA PHE A 87 8.05 -3.33 -16.24
C PHE A 87 7.92 -3.10 -14.74
N VAL A 88 6.69 -2.80 -14.30
CA VAL A 88 6.34 -2.70 -12.89
C VAL A 88 5.90 -4.10 -12.44
N HIS A 89 6.65 -4.71 -11.52
CA HIS A 89 6.35 -6.06 -11.03
C HIS A 89 5.34 -6.00 -9.87
#